data_AF-A0A5K1CQ04-F1
#
_entry.id   AF-A0A5K1CQ04-F1
#
_cell.length_a   1.000
_cell.length_b   1.000
_cell.length_c   1.000
_cell.angle_alpha   90.00
_cell.angle_beta   90.00
_cell.angle_gamma   90.00
#
_symmetry.space_group_name_H-M   'P 1'
#
loop_
_entity.id
_entity.type
_entity.pdbx_description
1 polymer ?
#
loop_
_entity_poly.entity_id
_entity_poly.type
_entity_poly.pdbx_seq_one_letter_code
_entity_poly.pdbx_strand_id
1 'polypeptide(L)'
;APNISYQVIVQLLQFSCYSKAVLSGLVTCTGGLTDSLQKASIEALLKYLQISTGTQNDREKMLILDLLWVLQQYKKDDRVIIPALK
;
A
#
# COMPACT_ATOMS: atom_id res chain seq x y z
N ALA A 1 7.57 17.49 -3.13
CA ALA A 1 7.41 16.50 -4.22
C ALA A 1 6.87 15.16 -3.68
N PRO A 2 5.61 15.10 -3.19
CA PRO A 2 5.06 13.89 -2.56
C PRO A 2 4.87 12.72 -3.54
N ASN A 3 4.58 13.03 -4.82
CA ASN A 3 4.36 12.02 -5.87
C ASN A 3 5.60 11.13 -6.12
N ILE A 4 6.80 11.73 -6.08
CA ILE A 4 8.06 10.99 -6.28
C ILE A 4 8.33 10.08 -5.08
N SER A 5 8.13 10.59 -3.87
CA SER A 5 8.29 9.80 -2.64
C SER A 5 7.37 8.58 -2.63
N TYR A 6 6.11 8.74 -3.06
CA TYR A 6 5.16 7.63 -3.11
C TYR A 6 5.61 6.52 -4.07
N GLN A 7 6.10 6.89 -5.26
CA GLN A 7 6.61 5.92 -6.23
C GLN A 7 7.79 5.12 -5.67
N VAL A 8 8.72 5.76 -4.94
CA VAL A 8 9.87 5.08 -4.33
C VAL A 8 9.45 4.19 -3.15
N ILE A 9 8.58 4.69 -2.27
CA ILE A 9 8.11 3.96 -1.09
C ILE A 9 7.36 2.68 -1.49
N VAL A 10 6.52 2.74 -2.51
CA VAL A 10 5.76 1.57 -2.99
C VAL A 10 6.69 0.46 -3.49
N GLN A 11 7.86 0.78 -4.08
CA GLN A 11 8.81 -0.25 -4.50
C GLN A 11 9.36 -1.07 -3.32
N LEU A 12 9.36 -0.52 -2.10
CA LEU A 12 9.82 -1.25 -0.91
C LEU A 12 8.89 -2.42 -0.54
N LEU A 13 7.66 -2.46 -1.05
CA LEU A 13 6.73 -3.58 -0.85
C LEU A 13 7.28 -4.91 -1.40
N GLN A 14 8.23 -4.87 -2.34
CA GLN A 14 8.88 -6.09 -2.85
C GLN A 14 9.77 -6.79 -1.82
N PHE A 15 10.17 -6.10 -0.74
CA PHE A 15 11.00 -6.65 0.31
C PHE A 15 10.12 -7.04 1.50
N SER A 16 10.05 -8.35 1.79
CA SER A 16 9.20 -8.89 2.85
C SER A 16 9.49 -8.34 4.25
N CYS A 17 10.71 -7.87 4.52
CA CYS A 17 11.08 -7.24 5.78
C CYS A 17 10.48 -5.83 5.96
N TYR A 18 10.10 -5.16 4.88
CA TYR A 18 9.54 -3.82 4.89
C TYR A 18 8.05 -3.79 4.52
N SER A 19 7.56 -4.82 3.82
CA SER A 19 6.24 -4.81 3.18
C SER A 19 5.10 -4.46 4.14
N LYS A 20 5.05 -5.08 5.32
CA LYS A 20 4.04 -4.81 6.36
C LYS A 20 4.11 -3.40 6.93
N ALA A 21 5.33 -2.90 7.21
CA ALA A 21 5.53 -1.56 7.77
C ALA A 21 5.16 -0.49 6.75
N VAL A 22 5.58 -0.68 5.50
CA VAL A 22 5.24 0.19 4.37
C VAL A 22 3.72 0.19 4.18
N LEU A 23 3.08 -0.97 4.06
CA LEU A 23 1.64 -1.06 3.84
C LEU A 23 0.83 -0.44 4.99
N SER A 24 1.22 -0.67 6.25
CA SER A 24 0.60 -0.02 7.40
C SER A 24 0.69 1.51 7.27
N GLY A 25 1.88 2.03 6.94
CA GLY A 25 2.09 3.45 6.70
C GLY A 25 1.21 3.99 5.56
N LEU A 26 1.15 3.27 4.42
CA LEU A 26 0.32 3.67 3.28
C LEU A 26 -1.15 3.76 3.67
N VAL A 27 -1.69 2.75 4.38
CA VAL A 27 -3.08 2.71 4.86
C VAL A 27 -3.36 3.83 5.86
N THR A 28 -2.49 4.08 6.83
CA THR A 28 -2.73 5.14 7.83
C THR A 28 -2.68 6.54 7.24
N CYS A 29 -1.89 6.76 6.18
CA CYS A 29 -1.77 8.05 5.54
C CYS A 29 -2.97 8.40 4.65
N THR A 30 -3.75 7.43 4.16
CA THR A 30 -4.83 7.68 3.17
C THR A 30 -5.93 8.63 3.67
N GLY A 31 -6.14 8.74 4.99
CA GLY A 31 -7.21 9.56 5.58
C GLY A 31 -7.09 11.08 5.39
N GLY A 32 -5.93 11.60 4.95
CA GLY A 32 -5.69 13.04 4.79
C GLY A 32 -5.04 13.45 3.46
N LEU A 33 -5.04 12.56 2.45
CA LEU A 33 -4.48 12.89 1.14
C LEU A 33 -5.38 13.87 0.38
N THR A 34 -4.76 14.81 -0.34
CA THR A 34 -5.46 15.58 -1.38
C THR A 34 -5.84 14.66 -2.54
N ASP A 35 -6.92 14.96 -3.26
CA ASP A 35 -7.40 14.14 -4.40
C ASP A 35 -6.29 13.85 -5.43
N SER A 36 -5.46 14.84 -5.72
CA SER A 36 -4.30 14.71 -6.62
C SER A 36 -3.27 13.69 -6.13
N LEU A 37 -3.02 13.66 -4.82
CA LEU A 37 -2.06 12.76 -4.19
C LEU A 37 -2.67 11.37 -4.02
N GLN A 38 -3.97 11.28 -3.72
CA GLN A 38 -4.69 10.00 -3.72
C GLN A 38 -4.63 9.34 -5.10
N LYS A 39 -4.88 10.09 -6.17
CA LYS A 39 -4.77 9.57 -7.54
C LYS A 39 -3.34 9.11 -7.85
N ALA A 40 -2.32 9.92 -7.54
CA ALA A 40 -0.93 9.57 -7.76
C ALA A 40 -0.51 8.33 -6.94
N SER A 41 -1.05 8.17 -5.72
CA SER A 41 -0.78 7.02 -4.86
C SER A 41 -1.31 5.71 -5.43
N ILE A 42 -2.57 5.73 -5.89
CA ILE A 42 -3.22 4.58 -6.53
C ILE A 42 -2.49 4.23 -7.82
N GLU A 43 -2.15 5.23 -8.65
CA GLU A 43 -1.41 5.01 -9.89
C GLU A 43 -0.04 4.37 -9.64
N ALA A 44 0.69 4.83 -8.62
CA ALA A 44 1.99 4.25 -8.25
C ALA A 44 1.86 2.79 -7.78
N LEU A 45 0.83 2.47 -6.99
CA LEU A 45 0.57 1.11 -6.52
C LEU A 45 0.15 0.18 -7.67
N LEU A 46 -0.73 0.63 -8.55
CA LEU A 46 -1.12 -0.12 -9.76
C LEU A 46 0.08 -0.36 -10.66
N LYS A 47 0.93 0.65 -10.85
CA LYS A 47 2.15 0.52 -11.65
C LYS A 47 3.12 -0.50 -11.02
N TYR A 48 3.25 -0.52 -9.70
CA TYR A 48 4.07 -1.52 -9.00
C TYR A 48 3.57 -2.96 -9.24
N LEU A 49 2.25 -3.16 -9.23
CA LEU A 49 1.64 -4.46 -9.55
C LEU A 49 1.85 -4.83 -11.03
N GLN A 50 1.74 -3.86 -11.94
CA GLN A 50 1.87 -4.06 -13.39
C GLN A 50 3.31 -4.27 -13.90
N ILE A 51 4.33 -3.72 -13.22
CA ILE A 51 5.75 -3.85 -13.62
C ILE A 51 6.27 -5.30 -13.54
N SER A 52 5.50 -6.23 -12.98
CA SER A 52 5.88 -7.64 -12.89
C SER A 52 6.03 -8.30 -14.26
N THR A 53 7.28 -8.54 -14.67
CA THR A 53 7.67 -9.48 -15.74
C THR A 53 7.70 -10.94 -15.27
N GLY A 54 7.39 -11.21 -13.99
CA GLY A 54 7.17 -12.55 -13.43
C GLY A 54 5.68 -12.88 -13.27
N THR A 55 5.36 -13.97 -12.55
CA THR A 55 4.00 -14.36 -12.15
C THR A 55 3.34 -13.23 -11.36
N GLN A 56 2.59 -12.35 -12.03
CA GLN A 56 1.89 -11.19 -11.42
C GLN A 56 1.13 -11.56 -10.14
N ASN A 57 0.63 -12.80 -10.10
CA ASN A 57 0.00 -13.42 -8.95
C ASN A 57 0.80 -13.32 -7.64
N ASP A 58 2.13 -13.30 -7.65
CA ASP A 58 2.89 -13.39 -6.39
C ASP A 58 2.99 -12.06 -5.66
N ARG A 59 3.14 -10.93 -6.38
CA ARG A 59 3.11 -9.59 -5.75
C ARG A 59 1.72 -9.26 -5.23
N GLU A 60 0.69 -9.58 -6.00
CA GLU A 60 -0.70 -9.37 -5.60
C GLU A 60 -1.04 -10.22 -4.37
N LYS A 61 -0.67 -11.51 -4.36
CA LYS A 61 -0.84 -12.38 -3.19
C LYS A 61 -0.13 -11.84 -1.96
N MET A 62 1.13 -11.42 -2.09
CA MET A 62 1.88 -10.87 -0.95
C MET A 62 1.23 -9.59 -0.43
N LEU A 63 0.80 -8.69 -1.33
CA LEU A 63 0.08 -7.47 -0.94
C LEU A 63 -1.22 -7.80 -0.18
N ILE A 64 -2.00 -8.78 -0.65
CA ILE A 64 -3.24 -9.21 0.00
C ILE A 64 -2.95 -9.82 1.38
N LEU A 65 -1.92 -10.65 1.49
CA LEU A 65 -1.51 -11.24 2.77
C LEU A 65 -1.05 -10.17 3.77
N ASP A 66 -0.29 -9.18 3.32
CA ASP A 66 0.13 -8.07 4.15
C ASP A 66 -1.06 -7.17 4.53
N LEU A 67 -2.01 -6.95 3.63
CA LEU A 67 -3.23 -6.18 3.92
C LEU A 67 -4.08 -6.90 4.96
N LEU A 68 -4.27 -8.22 4.82
CA LEU A 68 -4.94 -9.04 5.81
C LEU A 68 -4.24 -8.94 7.18
N TRP A 69 -2.91 -8.98 7.19
CA TRP A 69 -2.13 -8.79 8.41
C TRP A 69 -2.40 -7.41 9.03
N VAL A 70 -2.39 -6.32 8.25
CA VAL A 70 -2.72 -4.96 8.73
C VAL A 70 -4.12 -4.94 9.33
N LEU A 71 -5.13 -5.45 8.63
CA LEU A 71 -6.52 -5.49 9.13
C LEU A 71 -6.63 -6.29 10.44
N GLN A 72 -5.89 -7.39 10.58
CA GLN A 72 -5.87 -8.18 11.81
C GLN A 72 -5.17 -7.47 12.97
N GLN A 73 -4.03 -6.82 12.72
CA GLN A 73 -3.29 -6.08 13.74
C GLN A 73 -4.07 -4.88 14.26
N TYR A 74 -4.69 -4.12 13.35
CA TYR A 74 -5.39 -2.89 13.67
C TYR A 74 -6.91 -3.07 13.78
N LYS A 75 -7.39 -4.30 14.03
CA LYS A 75 -8.83 -4.66 14.06
C LYS A 75 -9.73 -3.85 15.00
N LYS A 76 -9.15 -3.06 15.92
CA LYS A 76 -9.87 -2.18 16.86
C LYS A 76 -9.55 -0.70 16.66
N ASP A 77 -8.77 -0.35 15.64
CA ASP A 77 -8.40 1.04 15.32
C ASP A 77 -9.11 1.47 14.04
N ASP A 78 -10.22 2.16 14.21
CA ASP A 78 -11.04 2.67 13.11
C ASP A 78 -10.27 3.63 12.20
N ARG A 79 -9.19 4.25 12.69
CA ARG A 79 -8.31 5.14 11.91
C ARG A 79 -7.48 4.36 10.87
N VAL A 80 -7.42 3.04 10.97
CA VAL A 80 -6.72 2.16 10.04
C VAL A 80 -7.70 1.29 9.26
N ILE A 81 -8.72 0.76 9.92
CA ILE A 81 -9.72 -0.12 9.27
C ILE A 81 -10.56 0.64 8.25
N ILE A 82 -11.07 1.82 8.61
CA ILE A 82 -11.93 2.59 7.70
C ILE A 82 -11.14 3.02 6.46
N PRO A 83 -9.91 3.57 6.57
CA PRO A 83 -9.16 3.97 5.37
C PRO A 83 -8.59 2.80 4.56
N ALA A 84 -8.42 1.62 5.16
CA ALA A 84 -8.01 0.40 4.43
C ALA A 84 -9.12 -0.16 3.52
N LEU A 85 -10.39 0.05 3.90
CA LEU A 85 -11.56 -0.51 3.22
C LEU A 85 -12.31 0.50 2.34
N LYS A 86 -11.84 1.76 2.28
CA LYS A 86 -12.32 2.80 1.37
C LYS A 86 -11.79 2.60 -0.04
#